data_AF-A0A9W3SIY9-F1
#
_entry.id   AF-A0A9W3SIY9-F1
#
_cell.length_a   1.000
_cell.length_b   1.000
_cell.length_c   1.000
_cell.angle_alpha   90.00
_cell.angle_beta   90.00
_cell.angle_gamma   90.00
#
_symmetry.space_group_name_H-M   'P 1'
#
loop_
_entity.id
_entity.type
_entity.pdbx_description
1 polymer ?
#
loop_
_entity_poly.entity_id
_entity_poly.type
_entity_poly.pdbx_seq_one_letter_code
_entity_poly.pdbx_strand_id
1 'polypeptide(L)' 'MLASENKTVVREYRESKGAKIPIGTLYDVEIGRRSLKANKAKKMADFLEVPIEKLFRPTYYRAIPITD' A
#
# COMPACT_ATOMS: atom_id res chain seq x y z
N MET A 1 -3.88 18.81 -23.36
CA MET A 1 -3.27 17.46 -23.39
C MET A 1 -3.84 16.69 -22.21
N LEU A 2 -4.64 15.65 -22.49
CA LEU A 2 -5.21 14.77 -21.47
C LEU A 2 -4.07 14.21 -20.64
N ALA A 3 -4.09 14.46 -19.32
CA ALA A 3 -3.15 13.86 -18.39
C ALA A 3 -3.23 12.35 -18.62
N SER A 4 -2.15 11.78 -19.18
CA SER A 4 -2.06 10.34 -19.43
C SER A 4 -2.45 9.65 -18.13
N GLU A 5 -3.50 8.85 -18.17
CA GLU A 5 -3.97 8.06 -17.04
C GLU A 5 -2.90 7.00 -16.73
N ASN A 6 -1.83 7.40 -16.05
CA ASN A 6 -0.95 6.49 -15.33
C ASN A 6 -1.77 5.98 -14.15
N LYS A 7 -2.71 5.07 -14.42
CA LYS A 7 -3.42 4.32 -13.41
C LYS A 7 -2.37 3.48 -12.71
N THR A 8 -1.95 3.94 -11.54
CA THR A 8 -1.06 3.18 -10.69
C THR A 8 -1.85 2.06 -10.03
N VAL A 9 -1.16 0.97 -9.72
CA VAL A 9 -1.72 -0.25 -9.10
C VAL A 9 -2.55 0.06 -7.84
N VAL A 10 -2.18 1.14 -7.13
CA VAL A 10 -2.87 1.65 -5.95
C VAL A 10 -4.27 2.22 -6.24
N ARG A 11 -4.49 2.76 -7.45
CA ARG A 11 -5.78 3.28 -7.89
C ARG A 11 -6.70 2.18 -8.41
N GLU A 12 -6.14 1.12 -9.02
CA GLU A 12 -6.88 -0.09 -9.39
C GLU A 12 -7.50 -0.77 -8.16
N TYR A 13 -6.77 -0.80 -7.03
CA TYR A 13 -7.27 -1.29 -5.73
C TYR A 13 -8.55 -0.57 -5.25
N ARG A 14 -8.78 0.68 -5.68
CA ARG A 14 -9.98 1.44 -5.30
C ARG A 14 -11.15 1.15 -6.23
N GLU A 15 -10.92 1.05 -7.53
CA GLU A 15 -11.97 0.86 -8.55
C GLU A 15 -12.68 -0.50 -8.39
N SER A 16 -12.00 -1.47 -7.80
CA SER A 16 -12.42 -2.87 -7.69
C SER A 16 -13.33 -3.22 -6.49
N LYS A 17 -13.95 -2.24 -5.83
CA LYS A 17 -15.02 -2.42 -4.81
C LYS A 17 -14.64 -3.03 -3.45
N GLY A 18 -13.35 -3.11 -3.06
CA GLY A 18 -12.96 -3.69 -1.76
C GLY A 18 -12.60 -2.70 -0.64
N ALA A 19 -12.19 -1.48 -0.99
CA ALA A 19 -11.48 -0.61 -0.07
C ALA A 19 -12.26 0.66 0.29
N LYS A 20 -12.80 0.75 1.51
CA LYS A 20 -13.27 2.01 2.12
C LYS A 20 -12.09 2.95 2.47
N ILE A 21 -11.08 3.04 1.61
CA ILE A 21 -9.94 3.95 1.79
C ILE A 21 -10.18 5.18 0.92
N PRO A 22 -10.17 6.40 1.49
CA PRO A 22 -10.31 7.63 0.71
C PRO A 22 -9.22 7.79 -0.34
N ILE A 23 -9.54 8.36 -1.51
CA ILE A 23 -8.58 8.67 -2.59
C ILE A 23 -7.35 9.39 -2.05
N GLY A 24 -7.56 10.43 -1.25
CA GLY A 24 -6.46 11.24 -0.72
C GLY A 24 -5.48 10.40 0.10
N THR A 25 -5.97 9.40 0.83
CA THR A 25 -5.10 8.49 1.59
C THR A 25 -4.32 7.55 0.68
N LEU A 26 -4.93 7.04 -0.39
CA LEU A 26 -4.23 6.21 -1.38
C LEU A 26 -3.18 7.01 -2.14
N TYR A 27 -3.50 8.25 -2.53
CA TYR A 27 -2.57 9.17 -3.16
C TYR A 27 -1.41 9.53 -2.23
N ASP A 28 -1.68 9.89 -0.97
CA ASP A 28 -0.63 10.19 0.02
C ASP A 28 0.29 8.97 0.24
N VAL A 29 -0.24 7.74 0.16
CA VAL A 29 0.53 6.51 0.24
C VAL A 29 1.38 6.30 -1.01
N GLU A 30 0.81 6.53 -2.19
CA GLU A 30 1.46 6.41 -3.49
C GLU A 30 2.66 7.36 -3.62
N ILE A 31 2.52 8.62 -3.18
CA ILE A 31 3.61 9.61 -3.21
C ILE A 31 4.56 9.50 -2.00
N GLY A 32 4.36 8.53 -1.11
CA GLY A 32 5.21 8.31 0.07
C GLY A 32 5.03 9.33 1.20
N ARG A 33 3.99 10.18 1.15
CA ARG A 33 3.66 11.14 2.22
C ARG A 33 3.07 10.47 3.45
N ARG A 34 2.46 9.29 3.30
CA ARG A 34 1.86 8.51 4.39
C ARG A 34 2.19 7.03 4.24
N SER A 35 2.38 6.34 5.37
CA SER A 35 2.55 4.88 5.39
C SER A 35 1.24 4.17 5.78
N LEU A 36 1.10 2.91 5.37
CA LEU A 36 0.01 2.03 5.81
C LEU A 36 0.45 1.15 6.98
N LYS A 37 -0.49 0.86 7.88
CA LYS A 37 -0.30 -0.20 8.88
C LYS A 37 -0.12 -1.55 8.17
N ALA A 38 0.70 -2.43 8.72
CA ALA A 38 0.99 -3.74 8.12
C ALA A 38 -0.25 -4.54 7.69
N ASN A 39 -1.29 -4.61 8.53
CA ASN A 39 -2.54 -5.31 8.18
C ASN A 39 -3.25 -4.70 6.96
N LYS A 40 -3.16 -3.39 6.75
CA LYS A 40 -3.76 -2.72 5.57
C LYS A 40 -2.90 -2.91 4.33
N ALA A 41 -1.58 -2.78 4.48
CA ALA A 41 -0.64 -3.04 3.40
C ALA A 41 -0.75 -4.49 2.89
N LYS A 42 -0.86 -5.46 3.81
CA LYS A 42 -1.08 -6.87 3.49
C LYS A 42 -2.39 -7.10 2.75
N LYS A 43 -3.53 -6.60 3.26
CA LYS A 43 -4.82 -6.73 2.57
C LYS A 43 -4.81 -6.15 1.16
N MET A 44 -4.07 -5.06 0.96
CA MET A 44 -3.93 -4.42 -0.34
C MET A 44 -3.04 -5.23 -1.28
N ALA A 45 -1.94 -5.79 -0.79
CA ALA A 45 -1.09 -6.72 -1.53
C ALA A 45 -1.85 -8.00 -1.93
N ASP A 46 -2.57 -8.61 -0.97
CA ASP A 46 -3.40 -9.80 -1.19
C ASP A 46 -4.46 -9.54 -2.27
N PHE A 47 -5.12 -8.37 -2.23
CA PHE A 47 -6.12 -7.99 -3.22
C PHE A 47 -5.54 -7.80 -4.61
N LEU A 48 -4.39 -7.14 -4.70
CA LEU A 48 -3.72 -6.86 -5.97
C LEU A 48 -3.00 -8.09 -6.53
N GLU A 49 -2.95 -9.19 -5.77
CA GLU A 49 -2.17 -10.39 -6.09
C GLU A 49 -0.68 -10.09 -6.34
N VAL A 50 -0.17 -9.03 -5.69
CA VAL A 50 1.21 -8.57 -5.79
C VAL A 50 1.89 -8.70 -4.43
N PRO A 51 3.12 -9.24 -4.34
CA PRO A 51 3.88 -9.27 -3.10
C PRO A 51 3.96 -7.90 -2.41
N ILE A 52 3.78 -7.88 -1.08
CA ILE A 52 3.73 -6.64 -0.28
C ILE A 52 5.00 -5.80 -0.43
N GLU A 53 6.15 -6.44 -0.66
CA GLU A 53 7.45 -5.80 -0.85
C GLU A 53 7.59 -5.08 -2.20
N LYS A 54 6.77 -5.45 -3.20
CA LYS A 54 6.71 -4.75 -4.49
C LYS A 54 5.84 -3.49 -4.43
N LEU A 55 4.96 -3.39 -3.43
CA LEU A 55 4.04 -2.26 -3.23
C LEU A 55 4.51 -1.31 -2.14
N PHE A 56 5.12 -1.83 -1.08
CA PHE A 56 5.50 -1.08 0.12
C PHE A 56 6.93 -1.38 0.52
N ARG A 57 7.62 -0.35 1.02
CA ARG A 57 8.92 -0.55 1.67
C ARG A 57 8.69 -1.21 3.05
N PRO A 58 9.45 -2.25 3.41
CA PRO A 58 9.36 -2.86 4.73
C PRO A 58 9.53 -1.81 5.82
N THR A 59 8.55 -1.73 6.73
CA THR A 59 8.71 -0.92 7.95
C THR A 59 9.48 -1.80 8.93
N TYR A 60 10.68 -1.37 9.34
CA TYR A 60 11.61 -2.18 10.12
C TYR A 60 10.96 -2.74 11.39
N TYR A 61 10.81 -4.06 11.46
CA TYR A 61 10.54 -4.78 12.70
C TYR A 61 11.87 -5.27 13.25
N ARG A 62 12.27 -4.80 14.43
CA ARG A 62 13.45 -5.30 15.14
C ARG A 62 13.01 -6.13 16.33
N ALA A 63 13.41 -7.40 16.33
CA ALA A 63 13.35 -8.26 17.50
C ALA A 63 14.43 -7.85 18.50
N ILE A 64 14.12 -7.98 19.79
CA ILE A 64 15.10 -7.84 20.87
C ILE A 64 15.69 -9.23 21.12
N PRO A 65 17.02 -9.39 21.21
CA PRO A 65 17.62 -10.67 21.56
C PRO A 65 17.07 -11.14 22.91
N ILE A 66 16.58 -12.37 22.95
CA ILE A 66 16.30 -13.07 24.21
C ILE A 66 17.68 -13.54 24.70
N THR A 67 18.24 -12.84 25.68
CA THR A 67 19.42 -13.30 26.42
C THR A 67 18.94 -14.27 27.50
N ASP A 68 19.51 -15.48 27.49
CA ASP A 68 19.34 -16.53 28.52
C ASP A 68 19.78 -16.07 29.93
#